data_AF-A0A7W2Q9G1-F1
#
_entry.id   AF-A0A7W2Q9G1-F1
#
_cell.length_a   1.000
_cell.length_b   1.000
_cell.length_c   1.000
_cell.angle_alpha   90.00
_cell.angle_beta   90.00
_cell.angle_gamma   90.00
#
_symmetry.space_group_name_H-M   'P 1'
#
loop_
_entity.id
_entity.type
_entity.pdbx_description
1 polymer ?
#
loop_
_entity_poly.entity_id
_entity_poly.type
_entity_poly.pdbx_seq_one_letter_code
_entity_poly.pdbx_strand_id
1 'polypeptide(L)'
;MQARKYAWQQILLHWVSALVIIWVLLSGFYVAHLSVTPTTFHLVAFVNVAMTTLFIPIFLLRWLLRRTLFKPGSLEGAARGERIAHLVHEGLYWTTAIVLLSGVLMMDRPIDVFGWFTLAPLLSEPFWHGLWFKVHICACLLLALGVSVHIGAVVLHELAGRRVLRRMLP
;
A
#
# COMPACT_ATOMS: atom_id res chain seq x y z
N MET A 1 30.47 -7.92 10.83
CA MET A 1 29.52 -8.65 9.95
C MET A 1 28.73 -7.65 9.12
N GLN A 2 28.93 -7.62 7.79
CA GLN A 2 28.06 -6.84 6.91
C GLN A 2 26.65 -7.45 6.97
N ALA A 3 25.66 -6.66 7.39
CA ALA A 3 24.27 -7.10 7.32
C ALA A 3 23.92 -7.30 5.82
N ARG A 4 23.56 -8.52 5.42
CA ARG A 4 23.07 -8.79 4.05
C ARG A 4 21.93 -7.82 3.73
N LYS A 5 22.13 -6.95 2.72
CA LYS A 5 21.10 -6.05 2.19
C LYS A 5 20.07 -6.85 1.37
N TYR A 6 18.86 -6.32 1.27
CA TYR A 6 17.87 -6.83 0.32
C TYR A 6 18.34 -6.62 -1.13
N ALA A 7 17.83 -7.42 -2.06
CA ALA A 7 18.09 -7.19 -3.47
C ALA A 7 17.56 -5.80 -3.88
N TRP A 8 18.29 -5.10 -4.75
CA TRP A 8 17.95 -3.72 -5.12
C TRP A 8 16.54 -3.60 -5.71
N GLN A 9 16.05 -4.66 -6.39
CA GLN A 9 14.67 -4.73 -6.90
C GLN A 9 13.64 -4.68 -5.77
N GLN A 10 13.89 -5.37 -4.66
CA GLN A 10 12.99 -5.39 -3.50
C GLN A 10 12.96 -4.03 -2.80
N ILE A 11 14.11 -3.35 -2.76
CA ILE A 11 14.24 -2.00 -2.22
C ILE A 11 13.48 -1.00 -3.10
N LEU A 12 13.72 -1.00 -4.41
CA LEU A 12 13.03 -0.12 -5.35
C LEU A 12 11.51 -0.30 -5.29
N LEU A 13 11.04 -1.55 -5.39
CA LEU A 13 9.61 -1.85 -5.32
C LEU A 13 9.01 -1.48 -3.96
N HIS A 14 9.79 -1.51 -2.87
CA HIS A 14 9.32 -1.06 -1.56
C HIS A 14 9.07 0.44 -1.54
N TRP A 15 10.04 1.23 -1.98
CA TRP A 15 9.93 2.69 -1.96
C TRP A 15 8.86 3.19 -2.93
N VAL A 16 8.76 2.60 -4.12
CA VAL A 16 7.66 2.89 -5.06
C VAL A 16 6.30 2.59 -4.42
N SER A 17 6.16 1.42 -3.78
CA SER A 17 4.92 1.06 -3.09
C SER A 17 4.61 2.02 -1.94
N ALA A 18 5.61 2.36 -1.13
CA ALA A 18 5.45 3.25 0.00
C ALA A 18 4.99 4.65 -0.45
N LEU A 19 5.62 5.20 -1.50
CA LEU A 19 5.26 6.51 -2.06
C LEU A 19 3.81 6.52 -2.56
N VAL A 20 3.43 5.51 -3.35
CA VAL A 20 2.07 5.38 -3.90
C VAL A 20 1.06 5.26 -2.76
N ILE A 21 1.27 4.35 -1.80
CA ILE A 21 0.35 4.11 -0.68
C ILE A 21 0.19 5.38 0.18
N ILE A 22 1.29 6.06 0.51
CA ILE A 22 1.23 7.30 1.29
C ILE A 22 0.43 8.37 0.52
N TRP A 23 0.69 8.54 -0.77
CA TRP A 23 -0.06 9.50 -1.59
C TRP A 23 -1.56 9.20 -1.60
N VAL A 24 -1.98 7.96 -1.92
CA VAL A 24 -3.41 7.66 -2.03
C VAL A 24 -4.12 7.75 -0.69
N LEU A 25 -3.47 7.37 0.41
CA LEU A 25 -4.05 7.54 1.75
C LEU A 25 -4.20 9.02 2.08
N LEU A 26 -3.13 9.82 1.95
CA LEU A 26 -3.18 11.25 2.29
C LEU A 26 -4.19 12.01 1.44
N SER A 27 -4.16 11.81 0.12
CA SER A 27 -5.09 12.48 -0.80
C SER A 27 -6.53 11.99 -0.62
N GLY A 28 -6.75 10.71 -0.35
CA GLY A 28 -8.06 10.14 -0.05
C GLY A 28 -8.65 10.70 1.24
N PHE A 29 -7.88 10.74 2.32
CA PHE A 29 -8.32 11.34 3.58
C PHE A 29 -8.52 12.85 3.47
N TYR A 30 -7.68 13.55 2.70
CA TYR A 30 -7.80 14.97 2.40
C TYR A 30 -9.18 15.29 1.80
N VAL A 31 -9.57 14.63 0.71
CA VAL A 31 -10.87 14.89 0.07
C VAL A 31 -12.07 14.35 0.87
N ALA A 32 -11.86 13.39 1.77
CA ALA A 32 -12.92 12.84 2.62
C ALA A 32 -13.23 13.70 3.85
N HIS A 33 -12.25 14.41 4.40
CA HIS A 33 -12.40 15.16 5.68
C HIS A 33 -12.43 16.67 5.49
N LEU A 34 -11.88 17.19 4.39
CA LEU A 34 -11.86 18.62 4.11
C LEU A 34 -12.90 18.98 3.07
N SER A 35 -13.54 20.13 3.26
CA SER A 35 -14.47 20.70 2.29
C SER A 35 -13.70 21.16 1.05
N VAL A 36 -13.63 20.29 0.04
CA VAL A 36 -12.99 20.56 -1.24
C VAL A 36 -14.01 20.87 -2.33
N THR A 37 -13.58 21.58 -3.38
CA THR A 37 -14.45 21.81 -4.54
C THR A 37 -14.72 20.49 -5.29
N PRO A 38 -15.86 20.36 -6.00
CA PRO A 38 -16.14 19.18 -6.82
C PRO A 38 -15.02 18.88 -7.83
N THR A 39 -14.45 19.92 -8.44
CA THR A 39 -13.34 19.80 -9.40
C THR A 39 -12.11 19.14 -8.77
N THR A 40 -11.73 19.57 -7.56
CA THR A 40 -10.62 18.97 -6.80
C THR A 40 -10.91 17.52 -6.44
N PHE A 41 -12.13 17.22 -5.97
CA PHE A 41 -12.55 15.86 -5.64
C PHE A 41 -12.42 14.92 -6.85
N HIS A 42 -12.95 15.33 -8.00
CA HIS A 42 -12.89 14.53 -9.22
C HIS A 42 -11.46 14.32 -9.71
N LEU A 43 -10.61 15.35 -9.65
CA LEU A 43 -9.20 15.25 -10.03
C LEU A 43 -8.45 14.26 -9.13
N VAL A 44 -8.61 14.36 -7.80
CA VAL A 44 -7.96 13.44 -6.86
C VAL A 44 -8.46 12.02 -7.05
N ALA A 45 -9.77 11.83 -7.22
CA ALA A 45 -10.35 10.51 -7.49
C ALA A 45 -9.79 9.90 -8.78
N PHE A 46 -9.71 10.69 -9.86
CA PHE A 46 -9.11 10.27 -11.13
C PHE A 46 -7.65 9.84 -10.94
N VAL A 47 -6.81 10.71 -10.34
CA VAL A 47 -5.39 10.42 -10.11
C VAL A 47 -5.22 9.17 -9.25
N ASN A 48 -6.01 9.01 -8.19
CA ASN A 48 -5.90 7.87 -7.29
C ASN A 48 -6.28 6.56 -7.99
N VAL A 49 -7.37 6.53 -8.75
CA VAL A 49 -7.77 5.30 -9.47
C VAL A 49 -6.76 4.97 -10.56
N ALA A 50 -6.35 5.94 -11.38
CA ALA A 50 -5.39 5.70 -12.46
C ALA A 50 -4.03 5.22 -11.91
N MET A 51 -3.52 5.88 -10.87
CA MET A 51 -2.26 5.51 -10.25
C MET A 51 -2.32 4.15 -9.55
N THR A 52 -3.42 3.85 -8.83
CA THR A 52 -3.56 2.54 -8.17
C THR A 52 -3.76 1.40 -9.16
N THR A 53 -4.42 1.66 -10.29
CA THR A 53 -4.55 0.69 -11.39
C THR A 53 -3.19 0.30 -11.95
N LEU A 54 -2.31 1.27 -12.22
CA LEU A 54 -0.93 1.00 -12.65
C LEU A 54 -0.09 0.36 -11.54
N PHE A 55 -0.43 0.62 -10.28
CA PHE A 55 0.28 0.04 -9.13
C PHE A 55 -0.06 -1.43 -8.88
N ILE A 56 -1.25 -1.93 -9.26
CA ILE A 56 -1.64 -3.34 -9.09
C ILE A 56 -0.57 -4.32 -9.61
N PRO A 57 -0.09 -4.25 -10.87
CA PRO A 57 0.94 -5.17 -11.34
C PRO A 57 2.28 -5.04 -10.59
N ILE A 58 2.65 -3.82 -10.18
CA ILE A 58 3.85 -3.57 -9.36
C ILE A 58 3.72 -4.24 -7.99
N PHE A 59 2.55 -4.14 -7.37
CA PHE A 59 2.24 -4.80 -6.10
C PHE A 59 2.28 -6.33 -6.21
N LEU A 60 1.72 -6.89 -7.28
CA LEU A 60 1.77 -8.34 -7.56
C LEU A 60 3.22 -8.82 -7.77
N LEU A 61 4.01 -8.08 -8.55
CA LEU A 61 5.44 -8.38 -8.73
C LEU A 61 6.19 -8.34 -7.39
N ARG A 62 5.94 -7.31 -6.58
CA ARG A 62 6.52 -7.19 -5.24
C ARG A 62 6.15 -8.39 -4.35
N TRP A 63 4.89 -8.81 -4.39
CA TRP A 63 4.42 -9.97 -3.63
C TRP A 63 5.06 -11.27 -4.11
N LEU A 64 5.21 -11.45 -5.42
CA LEU A 64 5.91 -12.60 -6.02
C LEU A 64 7.39 -12.62 -5.61
N LEU A 65 8.11 -11.50 -5.76
CA LEU A 65 9.52 -11.40 -5.40
C LEU A 65 9.76 -11.61 -3.90
N ARG A 66 8.81 -11.26 -3.04
CA ARG A 66 8.88 -11.59 -1.62
C ARG A 66 8.84 -13.10 -1.38
N ARG A 67 8.06 -13.85 -2.17
CA ARG A 67 7.90 -15.30 -2.05
C ARG A 67 9.08 -16.07 -2.67
N THR A 68 9.67 -15.54 -3.72
CA THR A 68 10.74 -16.22 -4.48
C THR A 68 12.15 -15.87 -4.04
N LEU A 69 12.40 -14.64 -3.57
CA LEU A 69 13.74 -14.20 -3.17
C LEU A 69 14.02 -14.46 -1.69
N PHE A 70 15.28 -14.83 -1.42
CA PHE A 70 15.79 -15.07 -0.08
C PHE A 70 15.65 -13.83 0.82
N LYS A 71 15.01 -13.99 1.98
CA LYS A 71 14.96 -12.95 3.02
C LYS A 71 16.27 -13.00 3.82
N PRO A 72 17.05 -11.91 3.92
CA PRO A 72 18.22 -11.86 4.78
C PRO A 72 17.83 -12.29 6.20
N GLY A 73 18.50 -13.31 6.74
CA GLY A 73 18.25 -13.82 8.09
C GLY A 73 18.25 -12.68 9.12
N SER A 74 17.30 -12.71 10.04
CA SER A 74 17.32 -11.85 11.21
C SER A 74 18.56 -12.18 12.06
N LEU A 75 19.07 -11.18 12.78
CA LEU A 75 20.14 -11.41 13.75
C LEU A 75 19.61 -12.36 14.82
N GLU A 76 20.36 -13.43 15.08
CA GLU A 76 20.05 -14.46 16.08
C GLU A 76 19.63 -13.82 17.43
N GLY A 77 18.47 -14.24 17.98
CA GLY A 77 18.07 -13.92 19.36
C GLY A 77 16.73 -13.20 19.58
N ALA A 78 16.00 -12.75 18.55
CA ALA A 78 14.74 -12.01 18.72
C ALA A 78 13.50 -12.68 18.09
N ALA A 79 13.28 -13.97 18.37
CA ALA A 79 12.23 -14.77 17.73
C ALA A 79 10.80 -14.19 17.84
N ARG A 80 10.46 -13.50 18.94
CA ARG A 80 9.13 -12.86 19.11
C ARG A 80 8.98 -11.59 18.28
N GLY A 81 9.97 -10.70 18.33
CA GLY A 81 9.93 -9.44 17.59
C GLY A 81 9.90 -9.66 16.07
N GLU A 82 10.63 -10.67 15.59
CA GLU A 82 10.59 -11.05 14.18
C GLU A 82 9.23 -11.60 13.73
N ARG A 83 8.58 -12.45 14.55
CA ARG A 83 7.23 -12.97 14.26
C ARG A 83 6.21 -11.83 14.17
N ILE A 84 6.26 -10.88 15.10
CA ILE A 84 5.37 -9.71 15.09
C ILE A 84 5.63 -8.87 13.84
N ALA A 85 6.89 -8.57 13.52
CA ALA A 85 7.22 -7.82 12.30
C ALA A 85 6.73 -8.55 11.04
N HIS A 86 6.87 -9.88 10.98
CA HIS A 86 6.36 -10.67 9.86
C HIS A 86 4.83 -10.59 9.76
N LEU A 87 4.11 -10.72 10.87
CA LEU A 87 2.65 -10.61 10.91
C LEU A 87 2.16 -9.23 10.48
N VAL A 88 2.81 -8.16 10.94
CA VAL A 88 2.48 -6.79 10.52
C VAL A 88 2.70 -6.62 9.01
N HIS A 89 3.82 -7.10 8.46
CA HIS A 89 4.06 -7.02 7.02
C HIS A 89 3.03 -7.83 6.23
N GLU A 90 2.73 -9.07 6.64
CA GLU A 90 1.72 -9.90 5.98
C GLU A 90 0.33 -9.23 6.04
N GLY A 91 -0.03 -8.66 7.19
CA GLY A 91 -1.26 -7.88 7.36
C GLY A 91 -1.31 -6.66 6.44
N LEU A 92 -0.21 -5.94 6.27
CA LEU A 92 -0.11 -4.84 5.32
C LEU A 92 -0.33 -5.32 3.87
N TYR A 93 0.28 -6.43 3.46
CA TYR A 93 0.05 -6.99 2.11
C TYR A 93 -1.42 -7.32 1.89
N TRP A 94 -2.06 -8.05 2.80
CA TRP A 94 -3.48 -8.41 2.66
C TRP A 94 -4.38 -7.18 2.66
N THR A 95 -4.12 -6.23 3.56
CA THR A 95 -4.91 -5.00 3.63
C THR A 95 -4.75 -4.17 2.35
N THR A 96 -3.53 -4.02 1.83
CA THR A 96 -3.30 -3.34 0.54
C THR A 96 -4.01 -4.06 -0.60
N ALA A 97 -3.99 -5.39 -0.65
CA ALA A 97 -4.72 -6.15 -1.66
C ALA A 97 -6.24 -5.90 -1.59
N ILE A 98 -6.80 -5.85 -0.38
CA ILE A 98 -8.22 -5.53 -0.17
C ILE A 98 -8.54 -4.09 -0.60
N VAL A 99 -7.67 -3.11 -0.28
CA VAL A 99 -7.84 -1.72 -0.70
C VAL A 99 -7.85 -1.61 -2.23
N LEU A 100 -6.91 -2.27 -2.92
CA LEU A 100 -6.84 -2.25 -4.38
C LEU A 100 -8.05 -2.94 -5.02
N LEU A 101 -8.43 -4.12 -4.52
CA LEU A 101 -9.58 -4.86 -5.01
C LEU A 101 -10.89 -4.08 -4.81
N SER A 102 -11.13 -3.60 -3.59
CA SER A 102 -12.32 -2.80 -3.29
C SER A 102 -12.35 -1.48 -4.07
N GLY A 103 -11.18 -0.88 -4.34
CA GLY A 103 -11.07 0.33 -5.14
C GLY A 103 -11.52 0.14 -6.58
N VAL A 104 -11.19 -1.00 -7.20
CA VAL A 104 -11.67 -1.35 -8.55
C VAL A 104 -13.16 -1.71 -8.51
N LEU A 105 -13.61 -2.47 -7.50
CA LEU A 105 -15.00 -2.95 -7.42
C LEU A 105 -16.01 -1.86 -7.03
N MET A 106 -15.57 -0.79 -6.36
CA MET A 106 -16.45 0.35 -6.04
C MET A 106 -16.63 1.33 -7.21
N MET A 107 -15.91 1.16 -8.31
CA MET A 107 -16.06 2.04 -9.48
C MET A 107 -17.44 1.88 -10.11
N ASP A 108 -18.13 3.01 -10.27
CA ASP A 108 -19.47 3.12 -10.89
C ASP A 108 -19.41 3.66 -12.32
N ARG A 109 -18.27 4.23 -12.72
CA ARG A 109 -18.04 4.83 -14.03
C ARG A 109 -16.71 4.38 -14.64
N PRO A 110 -16.60 4.36 -15.98
CA PRO A 110 -15.33 4.13 -16.63
C PRO A 110 -14.32 5.20 -16.26
N ILE A 111 -13.07 4.79 -16.01
CA ILE A 111 -11.96 5.71 -15.71
C ILE A 111 -10.86 5.48 -16.73
N ASP A 112 -10.40 6.57 -17.32
CA ASP A 112 -9.24 6.59 -18.20
C ASP A 112 -7.94 6.51 -17.37
N VAL A 113 -7.04 5.62 -17.75
CA VAL A 113 -5.77 5.43 -17.07
C VAL A 113 -4.68 6.19 -17.85
N PHE A 114 -4.61 7.51 -17.58
CA PHE A 114 -3.62 8.43 -18.18
C PHE A 114 -3.54 8.35 -19.72
N GLY A 115 -4.65 8.10 -20.40
CA GLY A 115 -4.78 8.00 -21.85
C GLY A 115 -4.29 6.69 -22.46
N TRP A 116 -3.88 5.69 -21.66
CA TRP A 116 -3.37 4.42 -22.18
C TRP A 116 -4.48 3.42 -22.48
N PHE A 117 -5.46 3.33 -21.57
CA PHE A 117 -6.64 2.48 -21.71
C PHE A 117 -7.72 2.93 -20.74
N THR A 118 -8.95 2.48 -20.98
CA THR A 118 -10.09 2.76 -20.10
C THR A 118 -10.45 1.52 -19.29
N LEU A 119 -10.58 1.68 -17.97
CA LEU A 119 -11.05 0.63 -17.08
C LEU A 119 -12.57 0.80 -16.87
N ALA A 120 -13.35 -0.17 -17.36
CA ALA A 120 -14.79 -0.19 -17.17
C ALA A 120 -15.17 -0.73 -15.77
N PRO A 121 -16.31 -0.30 -15.20
CA PRO A 121 -16.87 -0.90 -13.99
C PRO A 121 -17.05 -2.41 -14.16
N LEU A 122 -16.56 -3.18 -13.18
CA LEU A 122 -16.75 -4.64 -13.16
C LEU A 122 -18.13 -5.05 -12.65
N LEU A 123 -18.78 -4.16 -11.88
CA LEU A 123 -20.08 -4.37 -11.27
C LEU A 123 -21.05 -3.31 -11.78
N SER A 124 -22.31 -3.70 -11.98
CA SER A 124 -23.35 -2.81 -12.49
C SER A 124 -24.43 -2.47 -11.46
N GLU A 125 -24.57 -3.30 -10.42
CA GLU A 125 -25.61 -3.14 -9.41
C GLU A 125 -25.20 -2.14 -8.30
N PRO A 126 -26.00 -1.10 -8.02
CA PRO A 126 -25.67 -0.07 -7.03
C PRO A 126 -25.45 -0.61 -5.60
N PHE A 127 -26.11 -1.71 -5.26
CA PHE A 127 -25.94 -2.37 -3.96
C PHE A 127 -24.48 -2.78 -3.74
N TRP A 128 -23.85 -3.38 -4.75
CA TRP A 128 -22.48 -3.84 -4.63
C TRP A 128 -21.49 -2.68 -4.57
N HIS A 129 -21.71 -1.60 -5.33
CA HIS A 129 -20.88 -0.39 -5.25
C HIS A 129 -20.88 0.18 -3.83
N GLY A 130 -22.05 0.30 -3.21
CA GLY A 130 -22.17 0.81 -1.84
C GLY A 130 -21.49 -0.10 -0.80
N LEU A 131 -21.57 -1.42 -0.97
CA LEU A 131 -20.86 -2.37 -0.11
C LEU A 131 -19.34 -2.24 -0.24
N TRP A 132 -18.83 -2.25 -1.47
CA TRP A 132 -17.39 -2.15 -1.73
C TRP A 132 -16.82 -0.80 -1.32
N PHE A 133 -17.59 0.29 -1.44
CA PHE A 133 -17.21 1.60 -0.93
C PHE A 133 -17.00 1.59 0.60
N LYS A 134 -17.92 0.96 1.36
CA LYS A 134 -17.76 0.79 2.81
C LYS A 134 -16.54 -0.07 3.16
N VAL A 135 -16.36 -1.19 2.46
CA VAL A 135 -15.18 -2.06 2.62
C VAL A 135 -13.90 -1.29 2.34
N HIS A 136 -13.88 -0.49 1.28
CA HIS A 136 -12.74 0.33 0.89
C HIS A 136 -12.36 1.33 1.99
N ILE A 137 -13.34 2.06 2.55
CA ILE A 137 -13.10 2.99 3.66
C ILE A 137 -12.50 2.26 4.87
N CYS A 138 -13.12 1.15 5.30
CA CYS A 138 -12.62 0.36 6.43
C CYS A 138 -11.20 -0.16 6.18
N ALA A 139 -10.92 -0.64 4.98
CA ALA A 139 -9.60 -1.14 4.60
C ALA A 139 -8.55 -0.01 4.53
N CYS A 140 -8.92 1.18 4.06
CA CYS A 140 -8.06 2.37 4.05
C CYS A 140 -7.71 2.84 5.46
N LEU A 141 -8.68 2.84 6.39
CA LEU A 141 -8.43 3.13 7.81
C LEU A 141 -7.48 2.11 8.44
N LEU A 142 -7.71 0.82 8.20
CA LEU A 142 -6.86 -0.25 8.69
C LEU A 142 -5.44 -0.15 8.11
N LEU A 143 -5.32 0.17 6.82
CA LEU A 143 -4.03 0.35 6.16
C LEU A 143 -3.29 1.55 6.72
N ALA A 144 -3.96 2.68 6.93
CA ALA A 144 -3.37 3.87 7.51
C ALA A 144 -2.82 3.60 8.92
N LEU A 145 -3.59 2.90 9.76
CA LEU A 145 -3.14 2.47 11.08
C LEU A 145 -1.91 1.55 10.97
N GLY A 146 -1.97 0.53 10.12
CA GLY A 146 -0.87 -0.41 9.92
C GLY A 146 0.41 0.27 9.44
N VAL A 147 0.31 1.20 8.49
CA VAL A 147 1.43 2.01 7.97
C VAL A 147 2.01 2.88 9.09
N SER A 148 1.15 3.51 9.90
CA SER A 148 1.57 4.36 11.02
C SER A 148 2.34 3.56 12.07
N VAL A 149 1.85 2.38 12.43
CA VAL A 149 2.53 1.44 13.34
C VAL A 149 3.86 0.97 12.75
N HIS A 150 3.89 0.65 11.46
CA HIS A 150 5.11 0.22 10.76
C HIS A 150 6.19 1.30 10.79
N ILE A 151 5.85 2.53 10.40
CA ILE A 151 6.78 3.67 10.42
C ILE A 151 7.24 3.95 11.86
N GLY A 152 6.32 3.95 12.83
CA GLY A 152 6.64 4.15 14.24
C GLY A 152 7.62 3.09 14.78
N ALA A 153 7.45 1.82 14.39
CA ALA A 153 8.37 0.75 14.77
C ALA A 153 9.76 0.94 14.14
N VAL A 154 9.85 1.38 12.88
CA VAL A 154 11.13 1.71 12.23
C VAL A 154 11.83 2.84 12.98
N VAL A 155 11.11 3.93 13.29
CA VAL A 155 11.66 5.08 14.05
C VAL A 155 12.16 4.63 15.43
N LEU A 156 11.36 3.86 16.17
CA LEU A 156 11.75 3.35 17.49
C LEU A 156 13.01 2.46 17.41
N HIS A 157 13.10 1.60 16.41
CA HIS A 157 14.28 0.75 16.22
C HIS A 157 15.54 1.55 15.84
N GLU A 158 15.41 2.57 14.99
CA GLU A 158 16.51 3.48 14.67
C GLU A 158 17.00 4.25 15.91
N LEU A 159 16.07 4.80 16.70
CA LEU A 159 16.38 5.50 17.95
C LEU A 159 17.02 4.57 19.00
N ALA A 160 16.61 3.30 19.05
CA ALA A 160 17.19 2.28 19.91
C ALA A 160 18.53 1.70 19.38
N GLY A 161 19.12 2.28 18.34
CA GLY A 161 20.40 1.88 17.77
C GLY A 161 20.36 0.65 16.86
N ARG A 162 19.17 0.06 16.63
CA ARG A 162 18.97 -1.04 15.68
C ARG A 162 18.70 -0.44 14.29
N ARG A 163 19.78 -0.19 13.55
CA ARG A 163 19.75 0.45 12.21
C ARG A 163 19.10 -0.43 11.12
N VAL A 164 17.79 -0.63 11.22
CA VAL A 164 16.97 -1.45 10.32
C VAL A 164 16.77 -0.79 8.95
N LEU A 165 16.70 0.54 8.89
CA LEU A 165 16.54 1.33 7.67
C LEU A 165 17.72 1.13 6.72
N ARG A 166 18.93 0.92 7.24
CA ARG A 166 20.14 0.65 6.43
C ARG A 166 20.04 -0.59 5.55
N ARG A 167 19.11 -1.51 5.84
CA ARG A 167 18.86 -2.70 5.00
C ARG A 167 17.93 -2.41 3.82
N MET A 168 17.23 -1.27 3.87
CA MET A 168 16.27 -0.80 2.86
C MET A 168 16.76 0.46 2.13
N LEU A 169 17.96 0.96 2.44
CA LEU A 169 18.61 2.02 1.67
C LEU A 169 19.39 1.39 0.49
N PRO A 170 19.34 1.99 -0.71
CA PRO A 170 20.20 1.58 -1.83
C PRO A 170 21.68 1.46 -1.41
#